data_AF-A0A937LVE2-F1
#
_entry.id   AF-A0A937LVE2-F1
#
_cell.length_a   1.000
_cell.length_b   1.000
_cell.length_c   1.000
_cell.angle_alpha   90.00
_cell.angle_beta   90.00
_cell.angle_gamma   90.00
#
_symmetry.space_group_name_H-M   'P 1'
#
loop_
_entity.id
_entity.type
_entity.pdbx_description
1 polymer ?
#
loop_
_entity_poly.entity_id
_entity_poly.type
_entity_poly.pdbx_seq_one_letter_code
_entity_poly.pdbx_strand_id
1 'polypeptide(L)' 'MNKIFKDITKILWEAAEVLAAVLAVALLVSGLFGPNVPFFGGIMENVQGVIQALGSEGLGVIIAVMILTNIWNRKS' A
#
# COMPACT_ATOMS: atom_id res chain seq x y z
N MET A 1 8.22 -17.25 -19.21
CA MET A 1 7.00 -16.68 -18.60
C MET A 1 6.03 -16.34 -19.73
N ASN A 2 4.78 -16.83 -19.69
CA ASN A 2 3.83 -16.66 -20.80
C ASN A 2 3.48 -15.18 -21.00
N LYS A 3 3.39 -14.73 -22.26
CA LYS A 3 3.12 -13.32 -22.62
C LYS A 3 1.90 -12.75 -21.88
N ILE A 4 0.81 -13.52 -21.85
CA ILE A 4 -0.44 -13.18 -21.16
C ILE A 4 -0.21 -12.90 -19.66
N PHE A 5 0.61 -13.72 -18.98
CA PHE A 5 0.91 -13.53 -17.56
C PHE A 5 1.65 -12.21 -17.33
N LYS A 6 2.61 -11.89 -18.21
CA LYS A 6 3.36 -10.63 -18.12
C LYS A 6 2.44 -9.41 -18.32
N ASP A 7 1.53 -9.49 -19.28
CA ASP A 7 0.59 -8.40 -19.58
C ASP A 7 -0.41 -8.19 -18.43
N ILE A 8 -0.94 -9.26 -17.84
CA ILE A 8 -1.82 -9.19 -16.66
C ILE A 8 -1.08 -8.58 -15.46
N THR A 9 0.12 -9.06 -15.15
CA THR A 9 0.91 -8.52 -14.04
C THR A 9 1.19 -7.04 -14.22
N LYS A 10 1.46 -6.60 -15.45
CA LYS A 10 1.65 -5.18 -15.77
C LYS A 10 0.39 -4.36 -15.50
N ILE A 11 -0.77 -4.81 -15.95
CA ILE A 11 -2.04 -4.10 -15.72
C ILE A 11 -2.37 -4.03 -14.23
N LEU A 12 -2.17 -5.14 -13.50
CA LEU A 12 -2.39 -5.16 -12.04
C LEU A 12 -1.45 -4.19 -11.33
N TRP A 13 -0.21 -4.08 -11.79
CA TRP A 13 0.76 -3.14 -11.24
C TRP A 13 0.34 -1.68 -11.48
N GLU A 14 -0.02 -1.32 -12.71
CA GLU A 14 -0.51 0.02 -13.04
C GLU A 14 -1.78 0.38 -12.26
N ALA A 15 -2.70 -0.57 -12.10
CA ALA A 15 -3.89 -0.39 -11.27
C ALA A 15 -3.53 -0.16 -9.79
N ALA A 16 -2.58 -0.94 -9.25
CA ALA A 16 -2.13 -0.78 -7.88
C ALA A 16 -1.48 0.59 -7.65
N GLU A 17 -0.70 1.11 -8.60
CA GLU A 17 -0.12 2.46 -8.51
C GLU A 17 -1.20 3.55 -8.42
N VAL A 18 -2.24 3.46 -9.26
CA VAL A 18 -3.36 4.42 -9.21
C VAL A 18 -4.13 4.29 -7.90
N LEU A 19 -4.44 3.06 -7.47
CA LEU A 19 -5.15 2.81 -6.21
C LEU A 19 -4.35 3.28 -4.99
N ALA A 20 -3.02 3.14 -5.02
CA ALA A 20 -2.15 3.64 -3.96
C ALA A 20 -2.20 5.18 -3.86
N ALA A 21 -2.21 5.88 -4.99
CA ALA A 21 -2.38 7.34 -5.00
C ALA A 21 -3.75 7.75 -4.44
N VAL A 22 -4.83 7.06 -4.85
CA VAL A 22 -6.18 7.30 -4.32
C VAL A 22 -6.23 7.04 -2.81
N LEU A 23 -5.62 5.96 -2.34
CA LEU A 23 -5.55 5.62 -0.92
C LEU A 23 -4.79 6.69 -0.11
N ALA A 24 -3.68 7.21 -0.66
CA ALA A 24 -2.93 8.28 -0.01
C ALA A 24 -3.79 9.55 0.16
N VAL A 25 -4.51 9.96 -0.89
CA VAL A 25 -5.43 11.10 -0.83
C VAL A 25 -6.57 10.83 0.18
N ALA A 26 -7.14 9.62 0.17
CA ALA A 26 -8.21 9.23 1.08
C ALA A 26 -7.78 9.33 2.55
N LEU A 27 -6.57 8.85 2.89
CA LEU A 27 -6.02 8.93 4.23
C LEU A 27 -5.76 10.38 4.66
N LEU A 28 -5.24 11.22 3.77
CA LEU A 28 -5.03 12.64 4.05
C LEU A 28 -6.36 13.36 4.31
N VAL A 29 -7.35 13.15 3.46
CA VAL A 29 -8.68 13.77 3.61
C VAL A 29 -9.36 13.29 4.90
N SER A 30 -9.37 11.98 5.16
CA SER A 30 -9.94 11.44 6.39
C SER A 30 -9.19 11.92 7.65
N GLY A 31 -7.87 12.08 7.58
CA GLY A 31 -7.05 12.59 8.68
C GLY A 31 -7.30 14.08 8.97
N LEU A 32 -7.51 14.90 7.95
CA LEU A 32 -7.70 16.35 8.10
C LEU A 32 -9.12 16.74 8.47
N PHE A 33 -10.11 16.05 7.93
CA PHE A 33 -11.53 16.43 8.05
C PHE A 33 -12.33 15.46 8.94
N GLY A 34 -11.71 14.41 9.44
CA GLY A 34 -12.31 13.42 10.32
C GLY A 34 -12.95 12.23 9.58
N PRO A 35 -13.53 11.27 10.32
CA PRO A 35 -13.94 9.97 9.78
C PRO A 35 -15.22 9.98 8.95
N ASN A 36 -16.00 11.06 8.99
CA ASN A 36 -17.32 11.17 8.35
C ASN A 36 -17.29 11.92 7.00
N VAL A 37 -16.12 12.06 6.39
CA VAL A 37 -15.99 12.66 5.06
C VAL A 37 -16.74 11.85 4.00
N PRO A 38 -17.50 12.48 3.09
CA PRO A 38 -18.09 11.79 1.95
C PRO A 38 -17.01 11.07 1.14
N PHE A 39 -17.36 9.91 0.57
CA PHE A 39 -16.51 9.06 -0.28
C PHE A 39 -15.30 8.39 0.42
N PHE A 40 -14.66 9.02 1.42
CA PHE A 40 -13.48 8.48 2.12
C PHE A 40 -13.73 8.10 3.59
N GLY A 41 -14.99 8.11 4.03
CA GLY A 41 -15.35 7.75 5.40
C GLY A 41 -14.93 6.32 5.75
N GLY A 42 -14.46 6.12 6.98
CA GLY A 42 -14.02 4.81 7.48
C GLY A 42 -12.70 4.28 6.88
N ILE A 43 -12.06 4.97 5.94
CA ILE A 43 -10.79 4.51 5.34
C ILE A 43 -9.68 4.41 6.38
N MET A 44 -9.58 5.36 7.31
CA MET A 44 -8.59 5.32 8.39
C MET A 44 -8.75 4.08 9.27
N GLU A 45 -9.99 3.73 9.65
CA GLU A 45 -10.29 2.54 10.46
C GLU A 45 -9.95 1.25 9.71
N ASN A 46 -10.30 1.16 8.43
CA ASN A 46 -9.96 0.01 7.59
C ASN A 46 -8.45 -0.20 7.48
N VAL A 47 -7.68 0.88 7.26
CA VAL A 47 -6.21 0.80 7.19
C VAL A 47 -5.61 0.42 8.55
N GLN A 48 -6.12 0.99 9.64
CA GLN A 48 -5.71 0.60 10.99
C GLN A 48 -6.00 -0.88 11.27
N GLY A 49 -7.16 -1.39 10.83
CA GLY A 49 -7.50 -2.81 10.95
C GLY A 49 -6.50 -3.72 10.22
N VAL A 50 -6.07 -3.34 9.01
CA VAL A 50 -5.02 -4.07 8.29
C VAL A 50 -3.68 -4.01 9.03
N ILE A 51 -3.27 -2.83 9.52
CA ILE A 51 -2.03 -2.66 10.28
C ILE A 51 -2.05 -3.51 11.56
N GLN A 52 -3.17 -3.55 12.27
CA GLN A 52 -3.33 -4.37 13.46
C GLN A 52 -3.28 -5.87 13.14
N ALA A 53 -3.90 -6.29 12.02
CA ALA A 53 -3.85 -7.68 11.58
C ALA A 53 -2.42 -8.13 11.20
N LEU A 54 -1.57 -7.22 10.73
CA LEU A 54 -0.16 -7.49 10.46
C LEU A 54 0.67 -7.60 11.75
N GLY A 55 0.28 -6.93 12.83
CA GLY A 55 1.02 -6.91 14.09
C GLY A 55 2.40 -6.25 13.97
N SER A 56 3.17 -6.25 15.06
CA SER A 56 4.53 -5.70 15.07
C SER A 56 5.49 -6.58 14.26
N GLU A 57 5.26 -7.89 14.28
CA GLU A 57 6.07 -8.89 13.60
C GLU A 57 5.93 -8.78 12.08
N GLY A 58 4.71 -8.66 11.56
CA GLY A 58 4.46 -8.53 10.12
C GLY A 58 5.03 -7.23 9.54
N LEU A 59 4.85 -6.11 10.26
CA LEU A 59 5.45 -4.83 9.86
C LEU A 59 6.99 -4.87 9.93
N GLY A 60 7.55 -5.53 10.94
CA GLY A 60 8.99 -5.72 11.08
C GLY A 60 9.59 -6.45 9.86
N VAL A 61 8.93 -7.51 9.38
CA VAL A 61 9.36 -8.24 8.17
C VAL A 61 9.29 -7.35 6.93
N ILE A 62 8.22 -6.59 6.75
CA ILE A 62 8.07 -5.67 5.60
C ILE A 62 9.21 -4.64 5.58
N ILE A 63 9.49 -4.01 6.73
CA ILE A 63 10.58 -3.03 6.86
C ILE A 63 11.94 -3.69 6.57
N ALA A 64 12.19 -4.88 7.11
CA ALA A 64 13.43 -5.61 6.87
C ALA A 64 13.66 -5.91 5.38
N VAL A 65 12.64 -6.43 4.68
CA VAL A 65 12.69 -6.69 3.23
C VAL A 65 12.95 -5.40 2.45
N MET A 66 12.30 -4.30 2.85
CA MET A 66 12.46 -3.01 2.20
C MET A 66 13.91 -2.48 2.34
N ILE A 67 14.49 -2.58 3.54
CA ILE A 67 15.89 -2.19 3.81
C ILE A 67 16.86 -3.07 3.02
N LEU A 68 16.70 -4.40 3.09
CA LEU A 68 17.59 -5.34 2.38
C LEU A 68 17.57 -5.11 0.87
N THR A 69 16.37 -4.93 0.30
CA THR A 69 16.21 -4.63 -1.13
C THR A 69 16.86 -3.29 -1.50
N ASN A 70 16.71 -2.26 -0.66
CA ASN A 70 17.33 -0.96 -0.91
C ASN A 70 18.87 -1.05 -0.90
N ILE A 71 19.44 -1.76 0.08
CA ILE A 71 20.90 -1.96 0.18
C ILE A 71 21.43 -2.73 -1.04
N TRP A 72 20.72 -3.79 -1.45
CA TRP A 72 21.10 -4.58 -2.61
C TRP A 72 21.13 -3.75 -3.90
N ASN A 73 20.09 -2.94 -4.13
CA ASN A 73 19.99 -2.07 -5.31
C ASN A 73 21.03 -0.95 -5.37
N ARG A 74 21.65 -0.55 -4.24
CA ARG A 74 22.76 0.43 -4.22
C ARG A 74 24.12 -0.17 -4.59
N LYS A 75 24.25 -1.50 -4.53
CA LYS A 75 25.51 -2.22 -4.79
C LYS A 75 25.67 -2.67 -6.24
N SER A 76 24.57 -2.70 -7.00
CA SER A 76 24.53 -2.97 -8.43
C SER A 76 24.61 -1.68 -9.24
#